data_AF-A0A2V2XDU9-F1
#
_entry.id   AF-A0A2V2XDU9-F1
#
_cell.length_a   1.000
_cell.length_b   1.000
_cell.length_c   1.000
_cell.angle_alpha   90.00
_cell.angle_beta   90.00
_cell.angle_gamma   90.00
#
_symmetry.space_group_name_H-M   'P 1'
#
loop_
_entity.id
_entity.type
_entity.pdbx_description
1 polymer ?
#
loop_
_entity_poly.entity_id
_entity_poly.type
_entity_poly.pdbx_seq_one_letter_code
_entity_poly.pdbx_strand_id
1 'polypeptide(L)'
;MAYLVRKTDVSSSPLGFASHKRGVPDNDDGLYREAVNFIDVERLLLADAPATGFKLIAQDEDCGISLHSRPVEDCPMHLMRAEVELPCRPAEVLAYLNVSTRRRWDDYIAELRSVRILPRPGGVLGDSNVVDVDSVDELQLRPGQRRVALYYMAIHTPILLVQNRDFEMVVAEEVRRDGTVWVKAFSTPLGYVEPLDPRQSKYVRALMLFSGILARPVINAKGNMESHVSYVALVHPMGLVPSVLVNVVLGAQLNALKRLQRFIQQHPLSTLATEMAGKESEHRSGADCSGKAVIADRVKQAAGSQSTDQSAANVAVSKKGKNRNDGGNMKNNEAARGGINHQIRRQFVSLRDRVMGFMRSKL
;
A
#
# COMPACT_ATOMS: atom_id res chain seq x y z
N MET A 1 11.63 33.26 12.86
CA MET A 1 11.35 34.01 11.61
C MET A 1 10.13 33.38 10.95
N ALA A 2 9.00 34.10 10.97
CA ALA A 2 7.75 33.68 10.34
C ALA A 2 7.73 34.20 8.90
N TYR A 3 7.43 33.35 7.93
CA TYR A 3 7.20 33.78 6.55
C TYR A 3 5.70 33.85 6.28
N LEU A 4 5.24 35.07 5.99
CA LEU A 4 3.89 35.43 5.58
C LEU A 4 3.57 34.83 4.19
N VAL A 5 2.42 34.18 4.10
CA VAL A 5 1.85 33.66 2.84
C VAL A 5 1.32 34.83 2.02
N ARG A 6 1.88 35.07 0.83
CA ARG A 6 1.28 35.92 -0.20
C ARG A 6 0.19 35.11 -0.93
N LYS A 7 -1.04 35.63 -0.92
CA LYS A 7 -2.09 35.28 -1.87
C LYS A 7 -1.68 35.74 -3.27
N THR A 8 -1.84 34.88 -4.27
CA THR A 8 -1.90 35.26 -5.68
C THR A 8 -2.95 34.41 -6.38
N ASP A 9 -3.69 35.06 -7.27
CA ASP A 9 -5.01 34.69 -7.76
C ASP A 9 -5.06 33.45 -8.65
N VAL A 10 -6.26 32.85 -8.63
CA VAL A 10 -6.69 31.69 -9.40
C VAL A 10 -6.81 32.06 -10.88
N SER A 11 -6.03 31.40 -11.74
CA SER A 11 -6.34 31.27 -13.17
C SER A 11 -6.55 29.79 -13.48
N SER A 12 -7.81 29.43 -13.69
CA SER A 12 -8.24 28.09 -14.08
C SER A 12 -8.00 27.87 -15.57
N SER A 13 -7.13 26.92 -15.90
CA SER A 13 -7.10 26.29 -17.22
C SER A 13 -6.84 24.79 -17.05
N PRO A 14 -7.62 23.91 -17.70
CA PRO A 14 -7.51 22.47 -17.50
C PRO A 14 -6.36 21.93 -18.36
N LEU A 15 -5.22 21.60 -17.74
CA LEU A 15 -4.14 20.90 -18.41
C LEU A 15 -4.22 19.41 -18.08
N GLY A 16 -4.45 18.64 -19.13
CA GLY A 16 -4.67 17.20 -19.10
C GLY A 16 -3.54 16.42 -18.44
N PHE A 17 -3.92 15.29 -17.87
CA PHE A 17 -3.02 14.28 -17.32
C PHE A 17 -2.14 13.71 -18.44
N ALA A 18 -0.96 14.28 -18.62
CA ALA A 18 0.10 13.65 -19.40
C ALA A 18 0.61 12.43 -18.62
N SER A 19 0.25 11.23 -19.08
CA SER A 19 0.86 9.98 -18.67
C SER A 19 2.34 10.00 -19.05
N HIS A 20 3.22 10.40 -18.12
CA HIS A 20 4.64 10.22 -18.29
C HIS A 20 4.98 8.74 -18.09
N LYS A 21 5.08 7.99 -19.19
CA LYS A 21 5.72 6.67 -19.23
C LYS A 21 7.21 6.83 -18.94
N ARG A 22 7.60 6.95 -17.67
CA ARG A 22 9.00 6.91 -17.25
C ARG A 22 9.35 5.44 -16.94
N GLY A 23 10.41 4.93 -17.55
CA GLY A 23 10.78 3.51 -17.56
C GLY A 23 10.84 2.89 -16.16
N VAL A 24 9.91 1.97 -15.93
CA VAL A 24 9.97 0.96 -14.87
C VAL A 24 11.27 0.17 -15.09
N PRO A 25 12.15 0.01 -14.07
CA PRO A 25 13.29 -0.89 -14.17
C PRO A 25 12.82 -2.29 -14.64
N ASP A 26 13.36 -2.76 -15.77
CA ASP A 26 12.90 -4.01 -16.42
C ASP A 26 13.26 -5.28 -15.63
N ASN A 27 14.06 -5.19 -14.57
CA ASN A 27 14.52 -6.34 -13.79
C ASN A 27 14.12 -6.22 -12.31
N ASP A 28 13.00 -6.83 -11.96
CA ASP A 28 12.50 -6.95 -10.58
C ASP A 28 13.07 -8.18 -9.84
N ASP A 29 14.00 -8.92 -10.44
CA ASP A 29 14.53 -10.17 -9.87
C ASP A 29 15.15 -9.95 -8.49
N GLY A 30 15.86 -8.84 -8.32
CA GLY A 30 16.45 -8.48 -7.03
C GLY A 30 15.41 -8.27 -5.95
N LEU A 31 14.29 -7.62 -6.28
CA LEU A 31 13.19 -7.39 -5.36
C LEU A 31 12.48 -8.69 -5.00
N TYR A 32 12.20 -9.52 -6.00
CA TYR A 32 11.61 -10.84 -5.76
C TYR A 32 12.51 -11.66 -4.83
N ARG A 33 13.81 -11.79 -5.15
CA ARG A 33 14.77 -12.57 -4.35
C ARG A 33 14.89 -12.06 -2.92
N GLU A 34 14.84 -10.75 -2.72
CA GLU A 34 14.87 -10.16 -1.38
C GLU A 34 13.56 -10.41 -0.61
N ALA A 35 12.41 -10.34 -1.28
CA ALA A 35 11.10 -10.54 -0.67
C ALA A 35 10.88 -11.98 -0.22
N VAL A 36 11.38 -12.97 -0.98
CA VAL A 36 11.26 -14.38 -0.61
C VAL A 36 12.35 -14.86 0.34
N ASN A 37 13.33 -14.02 0.65
CA ASN A 37 14.35 -14.33 1.67
C ASN A 37 13.83 -13.90 3.05
N PHE A 38 13.29 -14.86 3.80
CA PHE A 38 12.73 -14.61 5.13
C PHE A 38 13.76 -14.61 6.27
N ILE A 39 15.05 -14.85 6.01
CA ILE A 39 16.07 -15.05 7.08
C ILE A 39 16.12 -13.86 8.07
N ASP A 40 15.93 -12.64 7.57
CA ASP A 40 15.94 -11.42 8.39
C ASP A 40 14.72 -11.32 9.32
N VAL A 41 13.52 -11.72 8.86
CA VAL A 41 12.31 -11.79 9.70
C VAL A 41 12.29 -13.02 10.59
N GLU A 42 12.78 -14.16 10.13
CA GLU A 42 12.77 -15.44 10.86
C GLU A 42 13.48 -15.33 12.20
N ARG A 43 14.69 -14.76 12.21
CA ARG A 43 15.47 -14.60 13.45
C ARG A 43 14.73 -13.78 14.50
N LEU A 44 13.97 -12.77 14.07
CA LEU A 44 13.23 -11.89 14.97
C LEU A 44 11.89 -12.47 15.41
N LEU A 45 11.22 -13.23 14.54
CA LEU A 45 9.88 -13.76 14.79
C LEU A 45 9.89 -15.10 15.53
N LEU A 46 10.96 -15.89 15.38
CA LEU A 46 11.09 -17.19 16.06
C LEU A 46 11.77 -17.10 17.43
N ALA A 47 12.60 -16.09 17.65
CA ALA A 47 13.22 -15.87 18.95
C ALA A 47 12.25 -15.19 19.92
N ASP A 48 12.48 -15.36 21.22
CA ASP A 48 11.73 -14.63 22.24
C ASP A 48 12.02 -13.12 22.18
N ALA A 49 11.01 -12.30 22.46
CA ALA A 49 11.15 -10.85 22.42
C ALA A 49 12.28 -10.33 23.33
N PRO A 50 12.40 -10.76 24.60
CA PRO A 50 13.48 -10.32 25.48
C PRO A 50 14.87 -10.78 25.00
N ALA A 51 14.96 -12.00 24.44
CA ALA A 51 16.23 -12.55 23.92
C ALA A 51 16.77 -11.74 22.74
N THR A 52 15.89 -11.06 22.00
CA THR A 52 16.24 -10.16 20.90
C THR A 52 16.27 -8.68 21.33
N GLY A 53 16.28 -8.40 22.63
CA GLY A 53 16.43 -7.06 23.18
C GLY A 53 15.19 -6.17 23.06
N PHE A 54 14.03 -6.74 22.76
CA PHE A 54 12.77 -6.01 22.85
C PHE A 54 12.32 -5.89 24.31
N LYS A 55 11.72 -4.74 24.63
CA LYS A 55 11.08 -4.49 25.92
C LYS A 55 9.57 -4.43 25.76
N LEU A 56 8.84 -5.07 26.66
CA LEU A 56 7.39 -4.97 26.73
C LEU A 56 6.99 -3.51 27.01
N ILE A 57 6.03 -3.01 26.24
CA ILE A 57 5.54 -1.61 26.34
C ILE A 57 4.04 -1.52 26.54
N ALA A 58 3.28 -2.53 26.12
CA ALA A 58 1.85 -2.64 26.39
C ALA A 58 1.42 -4.10 26.33
N GLN A 59 0.42 -4.47 27.12
CA GLN A 59 -0.19 -5.79 27.11
C GLN A 59 -1.68 -5.64 27.36
N ASP A 60 -2.47 -6.47 26.69
CA ASP A 60 -3.90 -6.63 26.91
C ASP A 60 -4.17 -8.13 27.07
N GLU A 61 -4.33 -8.57 28.31
CA GLU A 61 -4.51 -9.99 28.64
C GLU A 61 -5.86 -10.52 28.14
N ASP A 62 -6.91 -9.70 28.19
CA ASP A 62 -8.25 -10.07 27.72
C ASP A 62 -8.27 -10.38 26.22
N CYS A 63 -7.48 -9.64 25.44
CA CYS A 63 -7.36 -9.82 24.00
C CYS A 63 -6.18 -10.72 23.60
N GLY A 64 -5.33 -11.16 24.55
CA GLY A 64 -4.11 -11.92 24.26
C GLY A 64 -3.11 -11.13 23.40
N ILE A 65 -3.02 -9.80 23.55
CA ILE A 65 -2.12 -8.94 22.76
C ILE A 65 -0.94 -8.49 23.62
N SER A 66 0.28 -8.64 23.10
CA SER A 66 1.48 -8.02 23.69
C SER A 66 2.19 -7.15 22.64
N LEU A 67 2.66 -5.99 23.07
CA LEU A 67 3.45 -5.08 22.26
C LEU A 67 4.81 -4.87 22.91
N HIS A 68 5.84 -5.00 22.10
CA HIS A 68 7.21 -4.77 22.50
C HIS A 68 7.88 -3.77 21.56
N SER A 69 8.87 -3.05 22.06
CA SER A 69 9.67 -2.15 21.25
C SER A 69 11.16 -2.26 21.56
N ARG A 70 11.97 -1.96 20.55
CA ARG A 70 13.42 -1.86 20.65
C ARG A 70 13.88 -0.59 19.92
N PRO A 71 14.58 0.34 20.60
CA PRO A 71 15.17 1.49 19.93
C PRO A 71 16.15 1.05 18.84
N VAL A 72 16.19 1.79 17.73
CA VAL A 72 17.12 1.54 16.62
C VAL A 72 17.86 2.83 16.32
N GLU A 73 19.18 2.74 16.19
CA GLU A 73 20.02 3.87 15.83
C GLU A 73 19.63 4.41 14.45
N ASP A 74 19.74 5.72 14.24
CA ASP A 74 19.35 6.42 13.01
C ASP A 74 17.87 6.27 12.57
N CYS A 75 16.98 5.78 13.45
CA CYS A 75 15.54 5.75 13.20
C CYS A 75 14.76 6.42 14.34
N PRO A 76 13.91 7.43 14.06
CA PRO A 76 13.12 8.10 15.09
C PRO A 76 12.00 7.21 15.66
N MET A 77 11.70 6.10 14.99
CA MET A 77 10.73 5.11 15.43
C MET A 77 11.46 3.87 15.94
N HIS A 78 10.92 3.27 17.01
CA HIS A 78 11.42 2.00 17.50
C HIS A 78 11.06 0.87 16.52
N LEU A 79 11.88 -0.18 16.51
CA LEU A 79 11.49 -1.48 15.97
C LEU A 79 10.38 -2.02 16.86
N MET A 80 9.23 -2.26 16.27
CA MET A 80 8.04 -2.73 16.94
C MET A 80 7.89 -4.22 16.75
N ARG A 81 7.48 -4.92 17.81
CA ARG A 81 7.03 -6.31 17.76
C ARG A 81 5.68 -6.44 18.44
N ALA A 82 4.79 -7.21 17.86
CA ALA A 82 3.50 -7.54 18.44
C ALA A 82 3.30 -9.05 18.44
N GLU A 83 2.61 -9.56 19.46
CA GLU A 83 2.10 -10.92 19.49
C GLU A 83 0.60 -10.85 19.79
N VAL A 84 -0.19 -11.64 19.06
CA VAL A 84 -1.64 -11.64 19.17
C VAL A 84 -2.21 -13.01 18.83
N GLU A 85 -3.21 -13.43 19.58
CA GLU A 85 -4.05 -14.57 19.25
C GLU A 85 -5.23 -14.13 18.38
N LEU A 86 -5.31 -14.66 17.16
CA LEU A 86 -6.40 -14.39 16.23
C LEU A 86 -7.32 -15.61 16.11
N PRO A 87 -8.65 -15.42 16.21
CA PRO A 87 -9.63 -16.50 16.16
C PRO A 87 -9.93 -16.93 14.72
N CYS A 88 -8.89 -17.28 13.98
CA CYS A 88 -8.93 -17.77 12.61
C CYS A 88 -7.74 -18.69 12.34
N ARG A 89 -7.80 -19.50 11.28
CA ARG A 89 -6.66 -20.34 10.90
C ARG A 89 -5.53 -19.48 10.32
N PRO A 90 -4.25 -19.90 10.41
CA PRO A 90 -3.12 -19.12 9.90
C PRO A 90 -3.29 -18.64 8.45
N ALA A 91 -3.72 -19.50 7.53
CA ALA A 91 -3.93 -19.15 6.12
C ALA A 91 -5.00 -18.06 5.91
N GLU A 92 -5.98 -17.97 6.82
CA GLU A 92 -7.06 -17.00 6.76
C GLU A 92 -6.58 -15.59 7.12
N VAL A 93 -5.47 -15.46 7.85
CA VAL A 93 -4.86 -14.16 8.17
C VAL A 93 -4.60 -13.33 6.91
N LEU A 94 -4.14 -13.97 5.83
CA LEU A 94 -3.90 -13.30 4.54
C LEU A 94 -5.17 -12.65 3.97
N ALA A 95 -6.33 -13.29 4.16
CA ALA A 95 -7.60 -12.74 3.68
C ALA A 95 -7.95 -11.45 4.40
N TYR A 96 -7.60 -11.28 5.68
CA TYR A 96 -7.86 -10.06 6.45
C TYR A 96 -6.80 -8.97 6.24
N LEU A 97 -5.61 -9.34 5.74
CA LEU A 97 -4.55 -8.41 5.33
C LEU A 97 -4.70 -7.93 3.88
N ASN A 98 -5.52 -8.62 3.07
CA ASN A 98 -5.74 -8.33 1.66
C ASN A 98 -6.30 -6.91 1.41
N VAL A 99 -6.01 -6.36 0.23
CA VAL A 99 -6.43 -5.02 -0.19
C VAL A 99 -7.94 -4.79 -0.14
N SER A 100 -8.73 -5.83 -0.37
CA SER A 100 -10.20 -5.78 -0.39
C SER A 100 -10.83 -5.73 1.00
N THR A 101 -10.12 -6.18 2.04
CA THR A 101 -10.66 -6.36 3.39
C THR A 101 -10.00 -5.45 4.41
N ARG A 102 -8.71 -5.14 4.24
CA ARG A 102 -7.90 -4.38 5.21
C ARG A 102 -8.54 -3.05 5.63
N ARG A 103 -9.11 -2.32 4.67
CA ARG A 103 -9.77 -1.02 4.92
C ARG A 103 -11.07 -1.11 5.73
N ARG A 104 -11.66 -2.31 5.86
CA ARG A 104 -12.90 -2.51 6.61
C ARG A 104 -12.68 -2.47 8.13
N TRP A 105 -11.44 -2.69 8.59
CA TRP A 105 -11.12 -2.75 10.02
C TRP A 105 -9.99 -1.81 10.44
N ASP A 106 -9.12 -1.41 9.50
CA ASP A 106 -7.99 -0.51 9.76
C ASP A 106 -8.34 0.93 9.35
N ASP A 107 -8.83 1.72 10.32
CA ASP A 107 -9.22 3.12 10.14
C ASP A 107 -8.07 4.02 9.68
N TYR A 108 -6.83 3.58 9.85
CA TYR A 108 -5.67 4.36 9.42
C TYR A 108 -5.39 4.21 7.92
N ILE A 109 -5.98 3.23 7.23
CA ILE A 109 -5.73 3.01 5.80
C ILE A 109 -6.66 3.90 4.96
N ALA A 110 -6.08 4.96 4.40
CA ALA A 110 -6.76 5.84 3.45
C ALA A 110 -6.95 5.15 2.09
N GLU A 111 -5.90 4.51 1.60
CA GLU A 111 -5.87 3.80 0.32
C GLU A 111 -4.97 2.58 0.45
N LEU A 112 -5.36 1.47 -0.18
CA LEU A 112 -4.52 0.30 -0.34
C LEU A 112 -4.87 -0.36 -1.68
N ARG A 113 -3.87 -0.61 -2.52
CA ARG A 113 -4.05 -1.29 -3.80
C ARG A 113 -2.82 -2.08 -4.21
N SER A 114 -3.07 -3.20 -4.90
CA SER A 114 -2.02 -3.88 -5.65
C SER A 114 -1.65 -3.04 -6.86
N VAL A 115 -0.36 -2.91 -7.12
CA VAL A 115 0.18 -2.23 -8.30
C VAL A 115 0.43 -3.27 -9.40
N ARG A 116 1.14 -4.36 -9.06
CA ARG A 116 1.42 -5.49 -9.95
C ARG A 116 1.97 -6.69 -9.18
N ILE A 117 1.78 -7.88 -9.71
CA ILE A 117 2.48 -9.10 -9.30
C ILE A 117 3.95 -9.02 -9.75
N LEU A 118 4.86 -9.56 -8.95
CA LEU A 118 6.27 -9.75 -9.31
C LEU A 118 6.49 -11.23 -9.66
N PRO A 119 6.72 -11.57 -10.95
CA PRO A 119 6.87 -12.95 -11.36
C PRO A 119 8.19 -13.55 -10.86
N ARG A 120 8.22 -14.89 -10.73
CA ARG A 120 9.44 -15.61 -10.42
C ARG A 120 10.49 -15.38 -11.51
N PRO A 121 11.73 -14.98 -11.15
CA PRO A 121 12.81 -14.89 -12.13
C PRO A 121 13.14 -16.24 -12.74
N GLY A 122 13.37 -16.27 -14.06
CA GLY A 122 13.84 -17.46 -14.77
C GLY A 122 15.21 -17.92 -14.24
N GLY A 123 15.39 -19.24 -14.08
CA GLY A 123 16.65 -19.83 -13.60
C GLY A 123 16.83 -19.85 -12.08
N VAL A 124 15.85 -19.37 -11.29
CA VAL A 124 15.83 -19.61 -9.84
C VAL A 124 15.41 -21.06 -9.58
N LEU A 125 16.40 -21.94 -9.40
CA LEU A 125 16.28 -23.31 -8.88
C LEU A 125 15.91 -23.33 -7.37
N GLY A 126 15.33 -22.25 -6.85
CA GLY A 126 14.96 -22.10 -5.44
C GLY A 126 13.61 -22.74 -5.16
N ASP A 127 13.62 -23.69 -4.23
CA ASP A 127 12.52 -24.50 -3.72
C ASP A 127 11.51 -24.92 -4.80
N SER A 128 11.80 -26.03 -5.48
CA SER A 128 10.88 -26.74 -6.40
C SER A 128 9.54 -27.13 -5.76
N ASN A 129 9.38 -26.86 -4.47
CA ASN A 129 8.28 -27.21 -3.61
C ASN A 129 7.26 -26.09 -3.38
N VAL A 130 7.56 -24.85 -3.79
CA VAL A 130 6.67 -23.70 -3.62
C VAL A 130 6.16 -23.20 -4.98
N VAL A 131 4.85 -23.05 -5.10
CA VAL A 131 4.15 -22.58 -6.31
C VAL A 131 3.81 -21.10 -6.16
N ASP A 132 4.21 -20.27 -7.11
CA ASP A 132 3.83 -18.85 -7.11
C ASP A 132 2.43 -18.68 -7.71
N VAL A 133 1.65 -17.80 -7.07
CA VAL A 133 0.28 -17.45 -7.44
C VAL A 133 0.28 -16.05 -8.03
N ASP A 134 -0.17 -15.95 -9.28
CA ASP A 134 -0.15 -14.72 -10.07
C ASP A 134 -1.42 -13.86 -9.91
N SER A 135 -2.14 -14.01 -8.80
CA SER A 135 -3.38 -13.29 -8.51
C SER A 135 -3.39 -12.71 -7.11
N VAL A 136 -3.69 -11.40 -7.00
CA VAL A 136 -3.92 -10.72 -5.71
C VAL A 136 -5.36 -10.81 -5.22
N ASP A 137 -6.28 -11.25 -6.08
CA ASP A 137 -7.71 -11.37 -5.75
C ASP A 137 -7.99 -12.67 -4.98
N GLU A 138 -7.09 -13.64 -5.08
CA GLU A 138 -7.15 -14.86 -4.27
C GLU A 138 -6.94 -14.53 -2.79
N LEU A 139 -8.03 -14.58 -2.00
CA LEU A 139 -7.99 -14.26 -0.58
C LEU A 139 -7.17 -15.25 0.26
N GLN A 140 -7.00 -16.48 -0.22
CA GLN A 140 -6.29 -17.53 0.50
C GLN A 140 -5.26 -18.19 -0.41
N LEU A 141 -4.09 -18.46 0.17
CA LEU A 141 -3.08 -19.32 -0.40
C LEU A 141 -3.17 -20.71 0.24
N ARG A 142 -2.90 -21.75 -0.54
CA ARG A 142 -2.81 -23.15 -0.07
C ARG A 142 -1.40 -23.44 0.45
N PRO A 143 -1.23 -24.48 1.28
CA PRO A 143 0.10 -24.94 1.68
C PRO A 143 1.01 -25.20 0.48
N GLY A 144 2.23 -24.66 0.53
CA GLY A 144 3.19 -24.68 -0.58
C GLY A 144 2.93 -23.60 -1.64
N GLN A 145 2.05 -22.62 -1.40
CA GLN A 145 1.85 -21.50 -2.31
C GLN A 145 2.46 -20.20 -1.76
N ARG A 146 2.84 -19.33 -2.69
CA ARG A 146 3.40 -18.01 -2.43
C ARG A 146 2.81 -16.98 -3.38
N ARG A 147 2.73 -15.74 -2.95
CA ARG A 147 2.45 -14.57 -3.78
C ARG A 147 3.45 -13.48 -3.50
N VAL A 148 3.98 -12.83 -4.55
CA VAL A 148 4.85 -11.67 -4.42
C VAL A 148 4.29 -10.54 -5.26
N ALA A 149 4.06 -9.38 -4.66
CA ALA A 149 3.46 -8.24 -5.34
C ALA A 149 3.98 -6.91 -4.83
N LEU A 150 3.90 -5.90 -5.69
CA LEU A 150 4.11 -4.51 -5.35
C LEU A 150 2.78 -3.87 -4.95
N TYR A 151 2.74 -3.24 -3.79
CA TYR A 151 1.57 -2.56 -3.24
C TYR A 151 1.84 -1.08 -3.03
N TYR A 152 0.77 -0.29 -3.15
CA TYR A 152 0.71 1.09 -2.69
C TYR A 152 -0.26 1.20 -1.53
N MET A 153 0.18 1.88 -0.45
CA MET A 153 -0.62 2.10 0.75
C MET A 153 -0.50 3.56 1.17
N ALA A 154 -1.63 4.23 1.38
CA ALA A 154 -1.68 5.55 2.00
C ALA A 154 -2.35 5.44 3.38
N ILE A 155 -1.76 6.09 4.36
CA ILE A 155 -2.22 6.06 5.76
C ILE A 155 -2.52 7.45 6.30
N HIS A 156 -3.60 7.54 7.06
CA HIS A 156 -3.90 8.65 7.94
C HIS A 156 -3.05 8.52 9.20
N THR A 157 -2.32 9.59 9.54
CA THR A 157 -1.52 9.55 10.76
C THR A 157 -2.41 9.77 11.99
N PRO A 158 -2.24 9.00 13.07
CA PRO A 158 -2.92 9.26 14.34
C PRO A 158 -2.38 10.51 15.05
N ILE A 159 -1.26 11.07 14.58
CA ILE A 159 -0.58 12.18 15.24
C ILE A 159 -1.07 13.51 14.67
N LEU A 160 -1.67 14.33 15.53
CA LEU A 160 -2.11 15.69 15.16
C LEU A 160 -0.95 16.50 14.57
N LEU A 161 -1.26 17.27 13.52
CA LEU A 161 -0.31 18.16 12.82
C LEU A 161 0.85 17.45 12.12
N VAL A 162 0.91 16.13 12.14
CA VAL A 162 1.78 15.35 11.27
C VAL A 162 1.04 15.11 9.97
N GLN A 163 1.73 15.23 8.83
CA GLN A 163 1.12 14.96 7.52
C GLN A 163 0.73 13.47 7.38
N ASN A 164 -0.13 13.12 6.43
CA ASN A 164 -0.38 11.71 6.14
C ASN A 164 0.83 11.06 5.46
N ARG A 165 0.95 9.73 5.53
CA ARG A 165 2.07 9.01 4.91
C ARG A 165 1.61 8.09 3.81
N ASP A 166 2.45 7.86 2.81
CA ASP A 166 2.26 6.80 1.84
C ASP A 166 3.48 5.87 1.81
N PHE A 167 3.27 4.68 1.27
CA PHE A 167 4.25 3.63 1.10
C PHE A 167 4.09 3.01 -0.28
N GLU A 168 5.23 2.69 -0.87
CA GLU A 168 5.32 1.70 -1.92
C GLU A 168 6.15 0.55 -1.36
N MET A 169 5.60 -0.66 -1.39
CA MET A 169 6.18 -1.81 -0.72
C MET A 169 6.07 -3.07 -1.58
N VAL A 170 7.13 -3.87 -1.56
CA VAL A 170 7.06 -5.26 -2.04
C VAL A 170 6.63 -6.11 -0.88
N VAL A 171 5.65 -6.98 -1.11
CA VAL A 171 5.12 -7.91 -0.12
C VAL A 171 5.22 -9.32 -0.68
N ALA A 172 5.84 -10.21 0.08
CA ALA A 172 5.79 -11.65 -0.15
C ALA A 172 4.90 -12.29 0.91
N GLU A 173 3.96 -13.11 0.49
CA GLU A 173 3.06 -13.90 1.31
C GLU A 173 3.30 -15.37 0.97
N GLU A 174 3.56 -16.22 1.96
CA GLU A 174 3.84 -17.64 1.76
C GLU A 174 3.10 -18.46 2.81
N VAL A 175 2.43 -19.52 2.36
CA VAL A 175 1.88 -20.55 3.24
C VAL A 175 2.76 -21.78 3.10
N ARG A 176 3.52 -22.09 4.16
CA ARG A 176 4.40 -23.26 4.18
C ARG A 176 3.59 -24.55 4.27
N ARG A 177 4.24 -25.67 3.97
CA ARG A 177 3.60 -27.01 3.97
C ARG A 177 3.10 -27.44 5.36
N ASP A 178 3.74 -26.94 6.40
CA ASP A 178 3.32 -27.12 7.79
C ASP A 178 2.10 -26.27 8.19
N GLY A 179 1.57 -25.46 7.25
CA GLY A 179 0.43 -24.58 7.47
C GLY A 179 0.79 -23.26 8.14
N THR A 180 2.07 -22.98 8.42
CA THR A 180 2.49 -21.67 8.90
C THR A 180 2.43 -20.64 7.78
N VAL A 181 2.10 -19.40 8.14
CA VAL A 181 2.07 -18.27 7.20
C VAL A 181 3.18 -17.31 7.49
N TRP A 182 3.87 -16.91 6.44
CA TRP A 182 4.92 -15.92 6.46
C TRP A 182 4.53 -14.76 5.56
N VAL A 183 4.63 -13.54 6.08
CA VAL A 183 4.53 -12.32 5.27
C VAL A 183 5.80 -11.52 5.51
N LYS A 184 6.40 -11.00 4.42
CA LYS A 184 7.51 -10.05 4.50
C LYS A 184 7.17 -8.85 3.64
N ALA A 185 7.41 -7.65 4.17
CA ALA A 185 7.21 -6.42 3.44
C ALA A 185 8.37 -5.44 3.64
N PHE A 186 8.75 -4.74 2.59
CA PHE A 186 9.72 -3.64 2.66
C PHE A 186 9.49 -2.64 1.52
N SER A 187 9.88 -1.38 1.75
CA SER A 187 9.76 -0.34 0.75
C SER A 187 10.79 -0.47 -0.36
N THR A 188 10.38 -0.17 -1.59
CA THR A 188 11.34 -0.12 -2.69
C THR A 188 12.17 1.16 -2.63
N PRO A 189 13.43 1.14 -3.10
CA PRO A 189 14.19 2.36 -3.35
C PRO A 189 13.63 3.19 -4.52
N LEU A 190 12.77 2.61 -5.36
CA LEU A 190 12.79 2.88 -6.79
C LEU A 190 11.64 3.78 -7.25
N GLY A 191 10.62 4.04 -6.42
CA GLY A 191 9.51 4.91 -6.81
C GLY A 191 8.85 4.42 -8.10
N TYR A 192 8.58 3.11 -8.17
CA TYR A 192 7.87 2.48 -9.28
C TYR A 192 6.47 3.05 -9.46
N VAL A 193 5.87 3.45 -8.35
CA VAL A 193 4.75 4.37 -8.28
C VAL A 193 5.37 5.75 -8.12
N GLU A 194 5.19 6.60 -9.15
CA GLU A 194 5.74 7.95 -9.18
C GLU A 194 5.48 8.63 -7.82
N PRO A 195 6.51 9.16 -7.15
CA PRO A 195 6.26 9.96 -5.97
C PRO A 195 5.32 11.08 -6.41
N LEU A 196 4.13 11.14 -5.81
CA LEU A 196 3.28 12.30 -5.89
C LEU A 196 4.21 13.49 -5.62
N ASP A 197 4.33 14.43 -6.56
CA ASP A 197 5.26 15.57 -6.46
C ASP A 197 5.26 16.07 -5.00
N PRO A 198 6.39 16.07 -4.27
CA PRO A 198 6.40 16.40 -2.84
C PRO A 198 5.79 17.76 -2.53
N ARG A 199 5.71 18.66 -3.52
CA ARG A 199 5.06 19.97 -3.42
C ARG A 199 3.54 19.94 -3.66
N GLN A 200 3.03 18.86 -4.23
CA GLN A 200 1.61 18.64 -4.58
C GLN A 200 0.98 17.47 -3.82
N SER A 201 1.79 16.61 -3.21
CA SER A 201 1.33 15.43 -2.49
C SER A 201 0.74 15.80 -1.14
N LYS A 202 -0.45 15.27 -0.87
CA LYS A 202 -1.05 15.27 0.47
C LYS A 202 -0.31 14.33 1.44
N TYR A 203 0.62 13.52 0.93
CA TYR A 203 1.34 12.49 1.67
C TYR A 203 2.86 12.68 1.64
N VAL A 204 3.52 12.31 2.74
CA VAL A 204 4.98 12.15 2.82
C VAL A 204 5.32 10.67 2.66
N ARG A 205 6.23 10.33 1.75
CA ARG A 205 6.66 8.94 1.52
C ARG A 205 7.47 8.41 2.69
N ALA A 206 6.83 7.58 3.51
CA ALA A 206 7.50 6.83 4.57
C ALA A 206 8.19 5.60 3.99
N LEU A 207 9.20 5.10 4.71
CA LEU A 207 9.92 3.90 4.35
C LEU A 207 9.62 2.79 5.34
N MET A 208 9.04 1.71 4.85
CA MET A 208 9.06 0.44 5.55
C MET A 208 10.46 -0.16 5.34
N LEU A 209 11.37 0.08 6.27
CA LEU A 209 12.72 -0.47 6.18
C LEU A 209 12.66 -2.01 6.21
N PHE A 210 11.70 -2.53 6.99
CA PHE A 210 11.52 -3.95 7.19
C PHE A 210 10.17 -4.23 7.89
N SER A 211 9.49 -5.31 7.50
CA SER A 211 8.34 -5.85 8.21
C SER A 211 8.21 -7.36 7.97
N GLY A 212 7.77 -8.08 9.00
CA GLY A 212 7.51 -9.51 8.96
C GLY A 212 6.28 -9.89 9.78
N ILE A 213 5.53 -10.89 9.31
CA ILE A 213 4.44 -11.53 10.05
C ILE A 213 4.67 -13.05 9.99
N LEU A 214 4.51 -13.71 11.13
CA LEU A 214 4.47 -15.15 11.27
C LEU A 214 3.16 -15.54 11.94
N ALA A 215 2.28 -16.25 11.25
CA ALA A 215 1.10 -16.86 11.85
C ALA A 215 1.33 -18.38 12.02
N ARG A 216 1.26 -18.86 13.26
CA ARG A 216 1.42 -20.28 13.61
C ARG A 216 0.09 -20.88 14.05
N PRO A 217 -0.19 -22.15 13.71
CA PRO A 217 -1.38 -22.82 14.19
C PRO A 217 -1.27 -23.07 15.71
N VAL A 218 -2.34 -22.79 16.44
CA VAL A 218 -2.50 -23.12 17.86
C VAL A 218 -3.85 -23.78 18.05
N ILE A 219 -3.91 -24.83 18.88
CA ILE A 219 -5.17 -25.47 19.25
C ILE A 219 -5.66 -24.81 20.54
N ASN A 220 -6.83 -24.19 20.49
CA ASN A 220 -7.42 -23.56 21.67
C ASN A 220 -8.03 -24.60 22.63
N ALA A 221 -8.47 -24.17 23.81
CA ALA A 221 -9.07 -25.05 24.83
C ALA A 221 -10.32 -25.81 24.34
N LYS A 222 -10.98 -25.34 23.28
CA LYS A 222 -12.16 -25.98 22.67
C LYS A 222 -11.80 -26.96 21.54
N GLY A 223 -10.52 -27.17 21.27
CA GLY A 223 -10.02 -28.02 20.19
C GLY A 223 -10.08 -27.38 18.79
N ASN A 224 -10.42 -26.08 18.70
CA ASN A 224 -10.44 -25.37 17.44
C ASN A 224 -9.04 -24.85 17.10
N MET A 225 -8.71 -24.86 15.81
CA MET A 225 -7.47 -24.28 15.30
C MET A 225 -7.61 -22.77 15.15
N GLU A 226 -6.76 -22.05 15.88
CA GLU A 226 -6.59 -20.60 15.85
C GLU A 226 -5.16 -20.27 15.39
N SER A 227 -4.84 -18.97 15.34
CA SER A 227 -3.52 -18.51 14.93
C SER A 227 -2.88 -17.65 16.00
N HIS A 228 -1.66 -18.02 16.37
CA HIS A 228 -0.78 -17.12 17.12
C HIS A 228 0.07 -16.35 16.12
N VAL A 229 -0.14 -15.04 16.06
CA VAL A 229 0.53 -14.15 15.12
C VAL A 229 1.60 -13.35 15.83
N SER A 230 2.83 -13.45 15.32
CA SER A 230 3.94 -12.59 15.68
C SER A 230 4.20 -11.63 14.53
N TYR A 231 4.29 -10.33 14.81
CA TYR A 231 4.55 -9.28 13.83
C TYR A 231 5.76 -8.45 14.27
N VAL A 232 6.57 -8.04 13.31
CA VAL A 232 7.67 -7.11 13.51
C VAL A 232 7.66 -6.05 12.41
N ALA A 233 7.96 -4.81 12.74
CA ALA A 233 8.16 -3.77 11.74
C ALA A 233 9.05 -2.62 12.21
N LEU A 234 9.80 -2.09 11.25
CA LEU A 234 10.55 -0.86 11.37
C LEU A 234 10.18 0.08 10.24
N VAL A 235 9.58 1.20 10.61
CA VAL A 235 9.11 2.22 9.67
C VAL A 235 9.83 3.52 9.96
N HIS A 236 10.52 4.06 8.96
CA HIS A 236 11.05 5.41 9.00
C HIS A 236 10.02 6.39 8.42
N PRO A 237 9.49 7.35 9.20
CA PRO A 237 8.37 8.21 8.81
C PRO A 237 8.74 9.33 7.82
N MET A 238 10.05 9.48 7.53
CA MET A 238 10.61 10.42 6.56
C MET A 238 10.16 11.87 6.75
N GLY A 239 10.32 12.37 7.97
CA GLY A 239 10.01 13.73 8.36
C GLY A 239 10.11 13.87 9.86
N LEU A 240 9.80 15.06 10.37
CA LEU A 240 9.81 15.30 11.81
C LEU A 240 8.63 14.59 12.48
N VAL A 241 8.93 13.68 13.40
CA VAL A 241 7.97 13.13 14.36
C VAL A 241 8.51 13.50 15.74
N PRO A 242 7.80 14.37 16.49
CA PRO A 242 8.20 14.69 17.86
C PRO A 242 8.29 13.41 18.69
N SER A 243 9.40 13.20 19.38
CA SER A 243 9.67 11.98 20.17
C SER A 243 8.57 11.71 21.21
N VAL A 244 8.00 12.76 21.78
CA VAL A 244 6.88 12.69 22.75
C VAL A 244 5.63 12.02 22.16
N LEU A 245 5.46 12.06 20.83
CA LEU A 245 4.29 11.53 20.13
C LEU A 245 4.47 10.09 19.62
N VAL A 246 5.65 9.49 19.82
CA VAL A 246 5.89 8.07 19.47
C VAL A 246 4.93 7.16 20.23
N ASN A 247 4.64 7.46 21.49
CA ASN A 247 3.70 6.70 22.32
C ASN A 247 2.27 6.67 21.77
N VAL A 248 1.85 7.72 21.05
CA VAL A 248 0.53 7.76 20.37
C VAL A 248 0.45 6.70 19.29
N VAL A 249 1.54 6.51 18.54
CA VAL A 249 1.63 5.46 17.51
C VAL A 249 1.51 4.07 18.14
N LEU A 250 2.09 3.86 19.33
CA LEU A 250 1.98 2.59 20.05
C LEU A 250 0.53 2.25 20.41
N GLY A 251 -0.21 3.23 20.95
CA GLY A 251 -1.64 3.06 21.25
C GLY A 251 -2.48 2.79 20.01
N ALA A 252 -2.15 3.44 18.88
CA ALA A 252 -2.80 3.18 17.60
C ALA A 252 -2.59 1.73 17.11
N GLN A 253 -1.38 1.17 17.28
CA GLN A 253 -1.09 -0.23 16.92
C GLN A 253 -1.90 -1.22 17.77
N LEU A 254 -1.96 -1.01 19.09
CA LEU A 254 -2.78 -1.86 19.97
C LEU A 254 -4.25 -1.84 19.55
N ASN A 255 -4.78 -0.64 19.29
CA ASN A 255 -6.17 -0.48 18.85
C ASN A 255 -6.44 -1.13 17.49
N ALA A 256 -5.50 -1.07 16.55
CA ALA A 256 -5.60 -1.73 15.25
C ALA A 256 -5.67 -3.26 15.42
N LEU A 257 -4.84 -3.86 16.27
CA LEU A 257 -4.86 -5.30 16.55
C LEU A 257 -6.18 -5.74 17.20
N LYS A 258 -6.68 -4.99 18.18
CA LYS A 258 -8.00 -5.23 18.79
C LYS A 258 -9.13 -5.18 17.76
N ARG A 259 -9.07 -4.21 16.84
CA ARG A 259 -10.07 -4.07 15.76
C ARG A 259 -9.99 -5.24 14.79
N LEU A 260 -8.79 -5.67 14.41
CA LEU A 260 -8.61 -6.86 13.57
C LEU A 260 -9.23 -8.10 14.24
N GLN A 261 -8.92 -8.34 15.52
CA GLN A 261 -9.45 -9.48 16.27
C GLN A 261 -10.99 -9.47 16.31
N ARG A 262 -11.60 -8.32 16.64
CA ARG A 262 -13.06 -8.16 16.63
C ARG A 262 -13.65 -8.34 15.23
N PHE A 263 -13.00 -7.81 14.21
CA PHE A 263 -13.46 -7.93 12.82
C PHE A 263 -13.47 -9.39 12.38
N ILE A 264 -12.43 -10.16 12.71
CA ILE A 264 -12.37 -11.61 12.42
C ILE A 264 -13.53 -12.36 13.10
N GLN A 265 -13.82 -12.04 14.37
CA GLN A 265 -14.92 -12.66 15.10
C GLN A 265 -16.29 -12.35 14.47
N GLN A 266 -16.47 -11.13 13.97
CA GLN A 266 -17.72 -10.67 13.36
C GLN A 266 -17.89 -11.12 11.90
N HIS A 267 -16.78 -11.29 11.18
CA HIS A 267 -16.76 -11.65 9.77
C HIS A 267 -15.83 -12.85 9.51
N PRO A 268 -16.17 -14.07 9.98
CA PRO A 268 -15.44 -15.27 9.63
C PRO A 268 -15.34 -15.41 8.10
N LEU A 269 -14.27 -16.03 7.61
CA LEU A 269 -13.94 -16.01 6.18
C LEU A 269 -15.02 -16.59 5.27
N SER A 270 -15.81 -17.56 5.76
CA SER A 270 -16.98 -18.11 5.06
C SER A 270 -18.03 -17.04 4.73
N THR A 271 -18.29 -16.14 5.67
CA THR A 271 -19.21 -15.01 5.49
C THR A 271 -18.60 -13.92 4.63
N LEU A 272 -17.31 -13.62 4.84
CA LEU A 272 -16.58 -12.59 4.12
C LEU A 272 -16.49 -12.87 2.60
N ALA A 273 -16.20 -14.12 2.23
CA ALA A 273 -16.14 -14.54 0.83
C ALA A 273 -17.51 -14.42 0.14
N THR A 274 -18.59 -14.72 0.86
CA THR A 274 -19.97 -14.63 0.35
C THR A 274 -20.38 -13.18 0.11
N GLU A 275 -20.07 -12.27 1.04
CA GLU A 275 -20.32 -10.83 0.87
C GLU A 275 -19.58 -10.25 -0.33
N MET A 276 -18.34 -10.68 -0.55
CA MET A 276 -17.52 -10.21 -1.67
C MET A 276 -18.06 -10.69 -3.01
N ALA A 277 -18.43 -11.97 -3.11
CA ALA A 277 -19.05 -12.53 -4.32
C ALA A 277 -20.41 -11.85 -4.64
N GLY A 278 -21.20 -11.51 -3.61
CA GLY A 278 -22.47 -10.80 -3.78
C GLY A 278 -22.31 -9.40 -4.39
N LYS A 279 -21.30 -8.64 -3.93
CA LYS A 279 -21.03 -7.28 -4.44
C LYS A 279 -20.52 -7.26 -5.88
N GLU A 280 -19.77 -8.27 -6.31
CA GLU A 280 -19.35 -8.39 -7.71
C GLU A 280 -20.53 -8.69 -8.64
N SER A 281 -21.52 -9.45 -8.17
CA SER A 281 -22.76 -9.73 -8.91
C SER A 281 -23.64 -8.49 -9.06
N GLU A 282 -23.81 -7.70 -8.00
CA GLU A 282 -24.57 -6.44 -8.05
C GLU A 282 -23.93 -5.42 -9.00
N HIS A 283 -22.59 -5.31 -9.01
CA HIS A 283 -21.90 -4.37 -9.89
C HIS A 283 -21.96 -4.77 -11.38
N ARG A 284 -22.08 -6.08 -11.67
CA ARG A 284 -22.33 -6.57 -13.04
C ARG A 284 -23.79 -6.46 -13.47
N SER A 285 -24.75 -6.55 -12.55
CA SER A 285 -26.18 -6.41 -12.90
C SER A 285 -26.65 -4.95 -13.03
N GLY A 286 -25.92 -3.99 -12.46
CA GLY A 286 -26.25 -2.56 -12.54
C GLY A 286 -25.81 -1.85 -13.83
N ALA A 287 -25.11 -2.53 -14.75
CA ALA A 287 -24.62 -1.94 -16.00
C ALA A 287 -25.56 -2.13 -17.20
N ASP A 288 -26.59 -2.97 -17.10
CA ASP A 288 -27.55 -3.26 -18.18
C ASP A 288 -29.00 -3.15 -17.67
N CYS A 289 -29.46 -1.93 -17.35
CA CYS A 289 -30.88 -1.55 -17.35
C CYS A 289 -31.06 -0.04 -17.07
N SER A 290 -30.50 0.81 -17.93
CA SER A 290 -30.81 2.25 -17.92
C SER A 290 -30.69 2.82 -19.33
N GLY A 291 -31.62 2.43 -20.21
CA GLY A 291 -31.65 3.00 -21.55
C GLY A 291 -32.55 2.28 -22.53
N LYS A 292 -33.83 2.04 -22.17
CA LYS A 292 -34.90 1.68 -23.14
C LYS A 292 -36.27 1.63 -22.45
N ALA A 293 -36.74 2.75 -21.89
CA ALA A 293 -38.12 2.83 -21.41
C ALA A 293 -38.68 4.25 -21.23
N VAL A 294 -38.29 5.27 -22.01
CA VAL A 294 -39.02 6.55 -22.04
C VAL A 294 -38.90 7.26 -23.40
N ILE A 295 -39.22 6.57 -24.51
CA ILE A 295 -39.57 7.25 -25.79
C ILE A 295 -40.71 6.45 -26.42
N ALA A 296 -41.84 6.41 -25.74
CA ALA A 296 -43.09 5.89 -26.28
C ALA A 296 -44.27 6.54 -25.55
N ASP A 297 -44.23 7.86 -25.36
CA ASP A 297 -45.44 8.63 -25.11
C ASP A 297 -45.24 10.11 -25.42
N ARG A 298 -46.26 10.74 -26.02
CA ARG A 298 -46.26 12.02 -26.79
C ARG A 298 -45.82 11.86 -28.25
N VAL A 299 -46.64 11.24 -29.12
CA VAL A 299 -47.88 11.80 -29.73
C VAL A 299 -47.60 13.14 -30.39
N LYS A 300 -47.42 13.13 -31.73
CA LYS A 300 -48.40 13.66 -32.69
C LYS A 300 -48.90 15.07 -32.34
N GLN A 301 -48.19 16.06 -32.87
CA GLN A 301 -48.63 17.41 -33.27
C GLN A 301 -47.33 18.07 -33.75
N ALA A 302 -47.15 18.59 -34.97
CA ALA A 302 -48.05 18.96 -36.02
C ALA A 302 -47.32 18.77 -37.37
N ALA A 303 -48.05 18.27 -38.37
CA ALA A 303 -47.74 18.53 -39.76
C ALA A 303 -48.34 19.89 -40.12
N GLY A 304 -47.58 20.74 -40.84
CA GLY A 304 -48.14 21.97 -41.40
C GLY A 304 -47.13 23.05 -41.75
N SER A 305 -46.57 22.94 -42.96
CA SER A 305 -46.47 24.03 -43.95
C SER A 305 -45.47 25.19 -43.80
N GLN A 306 -44.63 25.29 -44.86
CA GLN A 306 -44.16 26.51 -45.56
C GLN A 306 -43.24 27.48 -44.78
N SER A 307 -42.30 28.24 -45.34
CA SER A 307 -41.48 28.35 -46.57
C SER A 307 -40.67 29.64 -46.39
N THR A 308 -39.59 29.87 -47.18
CA THR A 308 -38.84 31.15 -47.37
C THR A 308 -37.96 31.61 -46.19
N ASP A 309 -36.79 32.22 -46.33
CA ASP A 309 -35.85 32.49 -47.43
C ASP A 309 -34.57 33.11 -46.78
N GLN A 310 -33.43 33.02 -47.50
CA GLN A 310 -32.29 33.98 -47.46
C GLN A 310 -31.45 34.08 -46.17
N SER A 311 -30.14 34.41 -46.15
CA SER A 311 -29.11 34.65 -47.16
C SER A 311 -27.73 34.67 -46.45
N ALA A 312 -26.70 34.36 -47.24
CA ALA A 312 -25.25 34.53 -47.11
C ALA A 312 -24.66 35.49 -46.06
N ALA A 313 -23.47 35.16 -45.53
CA ALA A 313 -22.20 35.70 -46.04
C ALA A 313 -20.96 35.17 -45.30
N ASN A 314 -20.00 34.70 -46.09
CA ASN A 314 -18.60 34.46 -45.73
C ASN A 314 -17.87 35.77 -45.43
N VAL A 315 -17.00 35.81 -44.41
CA VAL A 315 -15.77 36.62 -44.46
C VAL A 315 -14.64 35.85 -43.76
N ALA A 316 -13.71 35.36 -44.59
CA ALA A 316 -12.38 34.96 -44.18
C ALA A 316 -11.49 36.21 -44.11
N VAL A 317 -10.72 36.38 -43.03
CA VAL A 317 -9.56 37.27 -43.01
C VAL A 317 -8.35 36.49 -42.48
N SER A 318 -7.47 36.18 -43.42
CA SER A 318 -6.08 35.81 -43.20
C SER A 318 -5.30 37.02 -42.69
N LYS A 319 -4.55 36.87 -41.59
CA LYS A 319 -3.33 37.67 -41.37
C LYS A 319 -2.19 36.83 -40.78
N LYS A 320 -1.27 36.59 -41.71
CA LYS A 320 0.13 36.18 -41.66
C LYS A 320 0.95 36.81 -40.51
N GLY A 321 1.70 35.95 -39.81
CA GLY A 321 3.09 36.18 -39.42
C GLY A 321 3.38 36.57 -37.98
N LYS A 322 4.09 35.70 -37.23
CA LYS A 322 5.48 35.92 -36.80
C LYS A 322 6.06 34.67 -36.12
N ASN A 323 7.08 34.08 -36.74
CA ASN A 323 7.98 33.13 -36.10
C ASN A 323 8.70 33.82 -34.94
N ARG A 324 8.66 33.20 -33.75
CA ARG A 324 9.75 33.25 -32.77
C ARG A 324 9.93 31.86 -32.17
N ASN A 325 11.08 31.27 -32.48
CA ASN A 325 11.67 30.15 -31.76
C ASN A 325 11.90 30.57 -30.32
N ASP A 326 11.32 29.85 -29.37
CA ASP A 326 11.86 29.68 -28.02
C ASP A 326 11.80 28.19 -27.66
N GLY A 327 12.61 27.42 -28.38
CA GLY A 327 12.95 26.05 -28.01
C GLY A 327 13.96 26.07 -26.87
N GLY A 328 13.48 26.26 -25.65
CA GLY A 328 14.33 26.29 -24.46
C GLY A 328 13.58 25.84 -23.23
N ASN A 329 14.15 24.86 -22.52
CA ASN A 329 13.89 24.59 -21.10
C ASN A 329 12.80 23.56 -20.70
N MET A 330 12.50 22.54 -21.52
CA MET A 330 11.88 21.31 -21.00
C MET A 330 12.90 20.25 -20.55
N LYS A 331 14.05 20.13 -21.23
CA LYS A 331 15.07 19.11 -20.92
C LYS A 331 15.80 19.33 -19.58
N ASN A 332 15.97 20.57 -19.13
CA ASN A 332 16.68 20.87 -17.88
C ASN A 332 15.85 20.55 -16.62
N ASN A 333 14.52 20.68 -16.69
CA ASN A 333 13.63 20.33 -15.57
C ASN A 333 13.49 18.81 -15.40
N GLU A 334 13.55 18.04 -16.49
CA GLU A 334 13.57 16.58 -16.43
C GLU A 334 14.90 16.04 -15.89
N ALA A 335 16.03 16.63 -16.31
CA ALA A 335 17.35 16.28 -15.78
C ALA A 335 17.49 16.62 -14.28
N ALA A 336 16.96 17.77 -13.85
CA ALA A 336 16.93 18.15 -12.43
C ALA A 336 16.06 17.21 -11.58
N ARG A 337 14.88 16.81 -12.09
CA ARG A 337 14.02 15.81 -11.41
C ARG A 337 14.66 14.42 -11.37
N GLY A 338 15.37 14.00 -12.42
CA GLY A 338 16.15 12.76 -12.44
C GLY A 338 17.29 12.74 -11.42
N GLY A 339 17.98 13.87 -11.25
CA GLY A 339 19.04 14.05 -10.26
C GLY A 339 18.54 13.96 -8.81
N ILE A 340 17.39 14.59 -8.50
CA ILE A 340 16.78 14.56 -7.17
C ILE A 340 16.35 13.13 -6.79
N ASN A 341 15.72 12.39 -7.71
CA ASN A 341 15.31 11.01 -7.46
C ASN A 341 16.50 10.07 -7.24
N HIS A 342 17.60 10.29 -7.95
CA HIS A 342 18.82 9.51 -7.76
C HIS A 342 19.51 9.81 -6.41
N GLN A 343 19.48 11.06 -5.94
CA GLN A 343 20.01 11.42 -4.63
C GLN A 343 19.16 10.84 -3.47
N ILE A 344 17.82 10.89 -3.60
CA ILE A 344 16.89 10.26 -2.65
C ILE A 344 17.11 8.74 -2.61
N ARG A 345 17.29 8.09 -3.76
CA ARG A 345 17.65 6.66 -3.87
C ARG A 345 18.93 6.32 -3.12
N ARG A 346 19.99 7.12 -3.27
CA ARG A 346 21.26 6.89 -2.55
C ARG A 346 21.11 7.06 -1.05
N GLN A 347 20.37 8.08 -0.62
CA GLN A 347 20.09 8.31 0.81
C GLN A 347 19.24 7.17 1.41
N PHE A 348 18.27 6.66 0.64
CA PHE A 348 17.48 5.49 1.00
C PHE A 348 18.37 4.27 1.23
N VAL A 349 19.21 3.91 0.24
CA VAL A 349 20.07 2.72 0.31
C VAL A 349 21.04 2.87 1.49
N SER A 350 21.65 4.04 1.65
CA SER A 350 22.56 4.31 2.78
C SER A 350 21.88 4.24 4.15
N LEU A 351 20.65 4.76 4.30
CA LEU A 351 19.91 4.63 5.55
C LEU A 351 19.55 3.18 5.84
N ARG A 352 18.99 2.48 4.84
CA ARG A 352 18.63 1.07 4.97
C ARG A 352 19.85 0.22 5.31
N ASP A 353 20.98 0.41 4.64
CA ASP A 353 22.20 -0.35 4.88
C ASP A 353 22.78 -0.09 6.27
N ARG A 354 22.76 1.16 6.76
CA ARG A 354 23.18 1.48 8.14
C ARG A 354 22.30 0.80 9.18
N VAL A 355 20.98 0.94 9.02
CA VAL A 355 20.00 0.37 9.96
C VAL A 355 20.04 -1.16 9.92
N MET A 356 20.03 -1.76 8.74
CA MET A 356 20.05 -3.23 8.59
C MET A 356 21.42 -3.83 8.91
N GLY A 357 22.51 -3.12 8.65
CA GLY A 357 23.87 -3.53 9.05
C GLY A 357 24.00 -3.59 10.57
N PHE A 358 23.49 -2.57 11.28
CA PHE A 358 23.40 -2.58 12.74
C PHE A 358 22.56 -3.76 13.25
N MET A 359 21.37 -3.96 12.67
CA MET A 359 20.47 -5.08 13.03
C MET A 359 21.16 -6.44 12.88
N ARG A 360 21.91 -6.68 11.80
CA ARG A 360 22.64 -7.93 11.55
C ARG A 360 23.84 -8.14 12.47
N SER A 361 24.39 -7.08 13.05
CA SER A 361 25.54 -7.16 13.96
C SER A 361 25.16 -7.43 15.41
N LYS A 362 23.90 -7.13 15.78
CA LYS A 362 23.36 -7.27 17.14
C LYS A 362 22.33 -8.41 17.31
N LEU A 363 22.08 -9.15 16.24
CA LEU A 363 21.24 -10.35 16.17
C LEU A 363 22.12 -11.50 15.70
#